data_AF-X1EUV0-F1
#
_entry.id   AF-X1EUV0-F1
#
_cell.length_a   1.000
_cell.length_b   1.000
_cell.length_c   1.000
_cell.angle_alpha   90.00
_cell.angle_beta   90.00
_cell.angle_gamma   90.00
#
_symmetry.space_group_name_H-M   'P 1'
#
loop_
_entity.id
_entity.type
_entity.pdbx_description
1 polymer ?
#
loop_
_entity_poly.entity_id
_entity_poly.type
_entity_poly.pdbx_seq_one_letter_code
_entity_poly.pdbx_strand_id
1 'polypeptide(L)'
;MIQSELKRILANRTGLTRSELIHFLARKTGLTRVETETVVDGLLGTIQEVLTMGKKIELRGFGTFLVRVRQPREARNPATQETVMLDRRWVPVFKPSKTLRAAVDQALER
;
A
#
# COMPACT_ATOMS: atom_id res chain seq x y z
N MET A 1 -15.03 -18.86 8.02
CA MET A 1 -15.59 -17.89 9.00
C MET A 1 -15.13 -16.43 8.79
N ILE A 2 -13.85 -16.12 8.52
CA ILE A 2 -13.42 -14.77 8.05
C ILE A 2 -12.92 -14.81 6.60
N GLN A 3 -12.07 -15.79 6.26
CA GLN A 3 -11.54 -15.96 4.89
C GLN A 3 -12.64 -16.16 3.85
N SER A 4 -13.68 -16.94 4.18
CA SER A 4 -14.84 -17.17 3.31
C SER A 4 -15.61 -15.88 3.00
N GLU A 5 -15.73 -15.00 3.98
CA GLU A 5 -16.40 -13.71 3.82
C GLU A 5 -15.54 -12.72 3.02
N LEU A 6 -14.24 -12.68 3.28
CA LEU A 6 -13.29 -11.91 2.49
C LEU A 6 -13.36 -12.31 1.01
N LYS A 7 -13.34 -13.63 0.72
CA LYS A 7 -13.50 -14.16 -0.64
C LYS A 7 -14.85 -13.78 -1.25
N ARG A 8 -15.94 -13.86 -0.48
CA ARG A 8 -17.28 -13.46 -0.94
C ARG A 8 -17.34 -11.98 -1.33
N ILE A 9 -16.78 -11.09 -0.51
CA ILE A 9 -16.75 -9.65 -0.80
C ILE A 9 -15.91 -9.37 -2.05
N LEU A 10 -14.79 -10.09 -2.22
CA LEU A 10 -13.89 -9.91 -3.36
C LEU A 10 -14.32 -10.65 -4.63
N ALA A 11 -15.38 -11.48 -4.59
CA ALA A 11 -15.82 -12.24 -5.75
C ALA A 11 -16.26 -11.34 -6.93
N ASN A 12 -16.78 -10.16 -6.63
CA ASN A 12 -17.37 -9.25 -7.63
C ASN A 12 -16.64 -7.89 -7.71
N ARG A 13 -15.46 -7.74 -7.08
CA ARG A 13 -14.70 -6.48 -7.05
C ARG A 13 -13.23 -6.71 -6.77
N THR A 14 -12.39 -5.82 -7.28
CA THR A 14 -10.92 -5.95 -7.29
C THR A 14 -10.21 -5.49 -6.01
N GLY A 15 -10.93 -4.96 -5.01
CA GLY A 15 -10.29 -4.41 -3.82
C GLY A 15 -11.21 -4.22 -2.62
N LEU A 16 -10.63 -3.90 -1.46
CA LEU A 16 -11.30 -3.62 -0.19
C LEU A 16 -11.35 -2.12 0.10
N THR A 17 -12.43 -1.65 0.72
CA THR A 17 -12.51 -0.28 1.27
C THR A 17 -11.83 -0.21 2.64
N ARG A 18 -11.52 1.01 3.10
CA ARG A 18 -10.98 1.24 4.45
C ARG A 18 -11.90 0.70 5.56
N SER A 19 -13.22 0.92 5.44
CA SER A 19 -14.20 0.42 6.42
C SER A 19 -14.19 -1.11 6.51
N GLU A 20 -14.10 -1.82 5.37
CA GLU A 20 -14.04 -3.28 5.36
C GLU A 20 -12.70 -3.81 5.90
N LEU A 21 -11.59 -3.14 5.56
CA LEU A 21 -10.28 -3.45 6.16
C LEU A 21 -10.36 -3.38 7.69
N ILE A 22 -10.89 -2.29 8.25
CA ILE A 22 -11.08 -2.12 9.70
C ILE A 22 -11.98 -3.22 10.27
N HIS A 23 -13.10 -3.54 9.61
CA HIS A 23 -13.99 -4.62 10.04
C HIS A 23 -13.26 -5.97 10.15
N PHE A 24 -12.49 -6.34 9.11
CA PHE A 24 -11.76 -7.60 9.12
C PHE A 24 -10.61 -7.62 10.11
N LEU A 25 -9.93 -6.49 10.31
CA LEU A 25 -8.87 -6.36 11.32
C LEU A 25 -9.43 -6.51 12.73
N ALA A 26 -10.52 -5.79 13.07
CA ALA A 26 -11.18 -5.88 14.36
C ALA A 26 -11.56 -7.32 14.71
N ARG A 27 -12.13 -8.05 13.74
CA ARG A 27 -12.48 -9.47 13.93
C ARG A 27 -11.28 -10.40 14.05
N LYS A 28 -10.14 -10.06 13.44
CA LYS A 28 -8.91 -10.84 13.52
C LYS A 28 -8.16 -10.62 14.83
N THR A 29 -8.22 -9.41 15.39
CA THR A 29 -7.48 -9.02 16.59
C THR A 29 -8.33 -9.12 17.86
N GLY A 30 -9.65 -9.13 17.74
CA GLY A 30 -10.58 -9.05 18.88
C GLY A 30 -10.78 -7.63 19.41
N LEU A 31 -10.13 -6.63 18.80
CA LEU A 31 -10.31 -5.23 19.15
C LEU A 31 -11.69 -4.73 18.70
N THR A 32 -12.18 -3.68 19.36
CA THR A 32 -13.34 -2.95 18.88
C THR A 32 -13.03 -2.28 17.54
N ARG A 33 -14.10 -1.93 16.81
CA ARG A 33 -13.96 -1.18 15.56
C ARG A 33 -13.25 0.16 15.76
N VAL A 34 -13.55 0.86 16.86
CA VAL A 34 -12.98 2.18 17.21
C VAL A 34 -11.48 2.06 17.52
N GLU A 35 -11.08 1.08 18.34
CA GLU A 35 -9.67 0.82 18.62
C GLU A 35 -8.91 0.44 17.34
N THR A 36 -9.51 -0.41 16.51
CA THR A 36 -8.90 -0.84 15.25
C THR A 36 -8.72 0.34 14.29
N GLU A 37 -9.71 1.22 14.19
CA GLU A 37 -9.61 2.45 13.39
C GLU A 37 -8.47 3.35 13.90
N THR A 38 -8.38 3.54 15.22
CA THR A 38 -7.30 4.30 15.86
C THR A 38 -5.93 3.73 15.52
N VAL A 39 -5.76 2.40 15.57
CA VAL A 39 -4.49 1.73 15.23
C VAL A 39 -4.14 1.91 13.75
N VAL A 40 -5.13 1.76 12.85
CA VAL A 40 -4.91 1.94 11.41
C VAL A 40 -4.49 3.38 11.09
N ASP A 41 -5.14 4.37 11.70
CA ASP A 41 -4.77 5.78 11.53
C ASP A 41 -3.38 6.08 12.09
N GLY A 42 -3.06 5.57 13.28
CA GLY A 42 -1.73 5.70 13.86
C GLY A 42 -0.64 5.10 12.97
N LEU A 43 -0.88 3.92 12.39
CA LEU A 43 0.05 3.28 11.46
C LEU A 43 0.28 4.13 10.20
N LEU A 44 -0.79 4.59 9.56
CA LEU A 44 -0.70 5.38 8.33
C LEU A 44 -0.04 6.74 8.57
N GLY A 45 -0.38 7.41 9.68
CA GLY A 45 0.23 8.65 10.12
C GLY A 45 1.73 8.49 10.38
N THR A 46 2.12 7.45 11.12
CA THR A 46 3.54 7.16 11.38
C THR A 46 4.31 6.91 10.09
N ILE A 47 3.74 6.16 9.13
CA ILE A 47 4.36 5.96 7.80
C ILE A 47 4.56 7.30 7.09
N GLN A 48 3.55 8.16 7.09
CA GLN A 48 3.64 9.47 6.47
C GLN A 48 4.73 10.34 7.09
N GLU A 49 4.78 10.43 8.43
CA GLU A 49 5.79 11.22 9.16
C GLU A 49 7.22 10.76 8.87
N VAL A 50 7.48 9.45 8.88
CA VAL A 50 8.84 8.94 8.58
C VAL A 50 9.23 9.24 7.14
N LEU A 51 8.29 9.18 6.19
CA LEU A 51 8.56 9.48 4.79
C LEU A 51 8.81 10.97 4.54
N THR A 52 8.10 11.89 5.23
CA THR A 52 8.35 13.34 5.09
C THR A 52 9.74 13.72 5.60
N MET A 53 10.30 12.96 6.55
CA MET A 53 11.68 13.10 7.01
C MET A 53 12.73 12.49 6.05
N GLY A 54 12.30 11.96 4.89
CA GLY A 54 13.17 11.29 3.93
C GLY A 54 13.75 9.95 4.43
N LYS A 55 13.16 9.38 5.48
CA LYS A 55 13.57 8.10 6.06
C LYS A 55 12.73 6.96 5.49
N LYS A 56 12.98 5.73 5.96
CA LYS A 56 12.29 4.51 5.52
C LYS A 56 11.73 3.76 6.72
N ILE A 57 10.61 3.07 6.53
CA ILE A 57 10.06 2.10 7.48
C ILE A 57 10.13 0.72 6.85
N GLU A 58 10.69 -0.24 7.60
CA GLU A 58 10.73 -1.64 7.20
C GLU A 58 9.78 -2.47 8.07
N LEU A 59 8.81 -3.12 7.42
CA LEU A 59 7.91 -4.09 8.02
C LEU A 59 8.39 -5.48 7.60
N ARG A 60 9.21 -6.12 8.45
CA ARG A 60 9.87 -7.40 8.15
C ARG A 60 8.84 -8.44 7.69
N GLY A 61 9.17 -9.15 6.62
CA GLY A 61 8.27 -10.14 5.99
C GLY A 61 7.21 -9.52 5.07
N PHE A 62 6.88 -8.24 5.19
CA PHE A 62 5.88 -7.58 4.35
C PHE A 62 6.50 -6.67 3.28
N GLY A 63 7.30 -5.68 3.68
CA GLY A 63 7.96 -4.77 2.74
C GLY A 63 8.52 -3.51 3.39
N THR A 64 8.93 -2.56 2.55
CA THR A 64 9.56 -1.30 2.97
C THR A 64 8.87 -0.12 2.32
N PHE A 65 8.49 0.87 3.12
CA PHE A 65 8.11 2.20 2.66
C PHE A 65 9.34 3.10 2.66
N LEU A 66 9.60 3.79 1.54
CA LEU A 66 10.72 4.72 1.41
C LEU A 66 10.45 5.80 0.37
N VAL A 67 11.21 6.88 0.42
CA VAL A 67 11.21 7.92 -0.62
C VAL A 67 12.29 7.66 -1.65
N ARG A 68 11.97 7.76 -2.94
CA ARG A 68 12.96 7.78 -4.04
C ARG A 68 12.98 9.16 -4.70
N VAL A 69 14.16 9.58 -5.14
CA VAL A 69 14.30 10.76 -6.01
C VAL A 69 14.10 10.33 -7.46
N ARG A 70 13.19 10.99 -8.17
CA ARG A 70 13.08 10.93 -9.62
C ARG A 70 13.84 12.11 -10.19
N GLN A 71 14.81 11.83 -11.05
CA GLN A 71 15.60 12.85 -11.72
C GLN A 71 14.76 13.56 -12.78
N PRO A 72 15.08 14.82 -13.10
CA PRO A 72 14.45 15.52 -14.20
C PRO A 72 14.61 14.74 -15.51
N ARG A 73 13.56 14.71 -16.33
CA ARG A 73 13.59 14.08 -17.65
C ARG A 73 12.53 14.66 -18.55
N GLU A 74 12.77 14.59 -19.85
CA GLU A 74 11.74 14.83 -20.85
C GLU A 74 10.69 13.71 -20.80
N ALA A 75 9.42 14.10 -20.89
CA ALA A 75 8.30 13.20 -21.05
C ALA A 75 7.42 13.71 -22.19
N ARG A 76 6.71 12.78 -22.84
CA ARG A 76 5.84 13.10 -23.97
C ARG A 76 4.39 13.03 -23.52
N ASN A 77 3.60 14.04 -23.87
CA ASN A 77 2.16 14.00 -23.66
C ASN A 77 1.56 12.93 -24.60
N PRO A 78 0.89 11.88 -24.09
CA PRO A 78 0.32 10.84 -24.94
C PRO A 78 -0.75 11.35 -25.93
N ALA A 79 -1.46 12.42 -25.59
CA ALA A 79 -2.52 12.98 -26.42
C ALA A 79 -2.01 13.95 -27.49
N THR A 80 -1.08 14.86 -27.13
CA THR A 80 -0.61 15.92 -28.04
C THR A 80 0.74 15.64 -28.69
N GLN A 81 1.45 14.59 -28.25
CA GLN A 81 2.83 14.28 -28.65
C GLN A 81 3.87 15.37 -28.33
N GLU A 82 3.50 16.41 -27.61
CA GLU A 82 4.43 17.46 -27.18
C GLU A 82 5.39 16.96 -26.10
N THR A 83 6.62 17.46 -26.14
CA THR A 83 7.63 17.19 -25.12
C THR A 83 7.47 18.19 -23.98
N VAL A 84 7.35 17.68 -22.76
CA VAL A 84 7.31 18.44 -21.51
C VAL A 84 8.48 18.04 -20.63
N MET A 85 9.13 19.03 -20.02
CA MET A 85 10.18 18.77 -19.04
C MET A 85 9.55 18.43 -17.69
N LEU A 86 9.90 17.27 -17.12
CA LEU A 86 9.50 16.92 -15.77
C LEU A 86 10.62 17.30 -14.79
N ASP A 87 10.25 18.02 -13.74
CA ASP A 87 11.19 18.41 -12.69
C ASP A 87 11.58 17.24 -11.77
N ARG A 88 12.67 17.48 -11.03
CA ARG A 88 13.09 16.61 -9.93
C ARG A 88 11.95 16.51 -8.91
N ARG A 89 11.61 15.29 -8.50
CA ARG A 89 10.59 15.06 -7.46
C ARG A 89 10.91 13.90 -6.55
N TRP A 90 10.39 13.96 -5.33
CA TRP A 90 10.43 12.87 -4.36
C TRP A 90 9.15 12.05 -4.49
N VAL A 91 9.28 10.73 -4.58
CA VAL A 91 8.15 9.82 -4.70
C VAL A 91 8.16 8.80 -3.56
N PRO A 92 7.07 8.69 -2.78
CA PRO A 92 6.85 7.55 -1.90
C PRO A 92 6.80 6.25 -2.70
N VAL A 93 7.42 5.20 -2.18
CA VAL A 93 7.46 3.88 -2.80
C VAL A 93 7.28 2.82 -1.71
N PHE A 94 6.35 1.89 -1.95
CA PHE A 94 6.32 0.60 -1.26
C PHE A 94 7.12 -0.42 -2.06
N LYS A 95 8.11 -1.06 -1.43
CA LYS A 95 8.84 -2.19 -1.98
C LYS A 95 8.38 -3.46 -1.28
N PRO A 96 7.66 -4.38 -1.94
CA PRO A 96 7.27 -5.63 -1.31
C PRO A 96 8.50 -6.45 -0.94
N SER A 97 8.41 -7.23 0.14
CA SER A 97 9.46 -8.16 0.54
C SER A 97 9.57 -9.32 -0.45
N LYS A 98 10.66 -10.09 -0.38
CA LYS A 98 10.78 -11.35 -1.15
C LYS A 98 9.68 -12.34 -0.74
N THR A 99 9.39 -12.43 0.56
CA THR A 99 8.35 -13.30 1.12
C THR A 99 6.96 -12.95 0.59
N LEU A 100 6.61 -11.65 0.54
CA LEU A 100 5.32 -11.21 0.05
C LEU A 100 5.17 -11.49 -1.46
N ARG A 101 6.21 -11.20 -2.27
CA ARG A 101 6.21 -11.54 -3.70
C ARG A 101 5.98 -13.04 -3.92
N ALA A 102 6.81 -13.88 -3.29
CA ALA A 102 6.70 -15.33 -3.44
C ALA A 102 5.32 -15.88 -3.03
N ALA A 103 4.73 -15.35 -1.95
CA ALA A 103 3.39 -15.75 -1.53
C ALA A 103 2.30 -15.35 -2.53
N VAL A 104 2.44 -14.21 -3.20
CA VAL A 104 1.50 -13.75 -4.25
C VAL A 104 1.68 -14.58 -5.51
N ASP A 105 2.91 -14.77 -5.98
CA ASP A 105 3.22 -15.55 -7.18
C ASP A 105 2.67 -16.98 -7.03
N GLN A 106 2.97 -17.65 -5.91
CA GLN A 106 2.47 -19.00 -5.61
C GLN A 106 0.93 -19.09 -5.55
N ALA A 107 0.24 -18.01 -5.15
CA ALA A 107 -1.21 -18.00 -5.02
C ALA A 107 -1.92 -17.77 -6.37
N LEU A 108 -1.27 -17.07 -7.32
CA LEU A 108 -1.87 -16.66 -8.60
C LEU A 108 -1.36 -17.45 -9.81
N GLU A 109 -0.24 -18.16 -9.71
CA GLU A 109 0.27 -19.07 -10.75
C GLU A 109 -0.37 -20.48 -10.71
N ARG A 110 -1.42 -20.67 -9.90
CA ARG A 110 -2.24 -21.90 -9.88
C ARG A 110 -3.31 -21.86 -10.94
#